data_AF-A0A392RQ24-F1
#
_entry.id   AF-A0A392RQ24-F1
#
_cell.length_a   1.000
_cell.length_b   1.000
_cell.length_c   1.000
_cell.angle_alpha   90.00
_cell.angle_beta   90.00
_cell.angle_gamma   90.00
#
_symmetry.space_group_name_H-M   'P 1'
#
loop_
_entity.id
_entity.type
_entity.pdbx_description
1 polymer ?
#
loop_
_entity_poly.entity_id
_entity_poly.type
_entity_poly.pdbx_seq_one_letter_code
_entity_poly.pdbx_strand_id
1 'polypeptide(L)' 'MGAVLSQQGHPIAFFSKPFCPKMQRASTYVRELFAITSAVKKWRQYLLGHQFTILTDHHILKELMSQV' A
#
# COMPACT_ATOMS: atom_id res chain seq x y z
N MET A 1 -9.14 3.74 -4.27
CA MET A 1 -7.91 3.25 -3.64
C MET A 1 -7.13 4.44 -3.11
N GLY A 2 -6.84 4.46 -1.81
CA GLY A 2 -6.07 5.53 -1.18
C GLY A 2 -4.85 4.95 -0.47
N ALA A 3 -3.77 5.70 -0.40
CA ALA A 3 -2.62 5.42 0.45
C ALA A 3 -2.06 6.74 0.96
N VAL A 4 -1.51 6.72 2.18
CA VAL A 4 -0.82 7.87 2.78
C VAL A 4 0.57 7.41 3.18
N LEU A 5 1.57 8.17 2.77
CA LEU A 5 2.94 8.01 3.26
C LEU A 5 3.12 8.98 4.41
N SER A 6 3.45 8.44 5.59
CA SER A 6 3.74 9.21 6.79
C SER A 6 5.15 8.91 7.28
N GLN A 7 5.86 9.94 7.71
CA GLN A 7 7.16 9.84 8.37
C GLN A 7 7.08 10.55 9.71
N GLN A 8 7.48 9.88 10.79
CA GLN A 8 7.45 10.43 12.16
C GLN A 8 6.09 11.01 12.56
N GLY A 9 5.00 10.36 12.15
CA GLY A 9 3.63 10.82 12.42
C GLY A 9 3.15 11.96 11.52
N HIS A 10 3.99 12.49 10.62
CA HIS A 10 3.61 13.52 9.67
C HIS A 10 3.35 12.95 8.28
N PRO A 11 2.15 13.18 7.70
CA PRO A 11 1.87 12.76 6.33
C PRO A 11 2.68 13.60 5.33
N ILE A 12 3.51 12.93 4.54
CA ILE A 12 4.39 13.57 3.56
C ILE A 12 3.88 13.43 2.13
N ALA A 13 3.06 12.41 1.85
CA ALA A 13 2.46 12.23 0.53
C ALA A 13 1.12 11.51 0.60
N PHE A 14 0.20 11.93 -0.26
CA PHE A 14 -1.11 11.32 -0.42
C PHE A 14 -1.23 10.74 -1.82
N PHE A 15 -1.79 9.54 -1.92
CA PHE A 15 -2.07 8.88 -3.18
C PHE A 15 -3.52 8.45 -3.21
N SER A 16 -4.26 8.89 -4.21
CA SER A 16 -5.62 8.44 -4.46
C SER A 16 -5.78 8.11 -5.94
N LYS A 17 -6.20 6.88 -6.24
CA LYS A 17 -6.62 6.48 -7.58
C LYS A 17 -7.93 5.69 -7.56
N PRO A 18 -8.81 5.89 -8.55
CA PRO A 18 -9.97 5.04 -8.74
C PRO A 18 -9.51 3.64 -9.16
N PHE A 19 -10.25 2.62 -8.72
CA PHE A 19 -10.04 1.25 -9.17
C PHE A 19 -10.60 1.09 -10.59
N CYS A 20 -9.85 0.40 -11.46
CA CYS A 20 -10.37 0.00 -12.77
C CYS A 20 -11.62 -0.89 -12.59
N PRO A 21 -12.58 -0.90 -13.53
CA PRO A 21 -13.81 -1.68 -13.41
C PRO A 21 -13.58 -3.18 -13.13
N LYS A 22 -12.52 -3.75 -13.70
CA LYS A 22 -12.08 -5.13 -13.44
C LYS A 22 -11.67 -5.36 -11.98
N MET A 23 -11.00 -4.38 -11.38
CA MET A 23 -10.52 -4.44 -10.00
C MET A 23 -11.64 -4.17 -8.99
N GLN A 24 -12.68 -3.41 -9.38
CA GLN A 24 -13.84 -3.17 -8.51
C GLN A 24 -14.59 -4.46 -8.16
N ARG A 25 -14.61 -5.43 -9.08
CA ARG A 25 -15.19 -6.77 -8.85
C ARG A 25 -14.22 -7.77 -8.22
N ALA A 26 -12.96 -7.40 -8.01
CA ALA A 26 -11.98 -8.27 -7.39
C ALA A 26 -12.20 -8.35 -5.87
N SER A 27 -11.70 -9.43 -5.25
CA SER A 27 -11.70 -9.58 -3.80
C SER A 27 -10.97 -8.43 -3.11
N THR A 28 -11.37 -8.10 -1.89
CA THR A 28 -10.77 -7.05 -1.06
C THR A 28 -9.25 -7.24 -0.93
N TYR A 29 -8.80 -8.48 -0.73
CA TYR A 29 -7.37 -8.82 -0.70
C TYR A 29 -6.61 -8.38 -1.96
N VAL A 30 -7.16 -8.70 -3.15
CA VAL A 30 -6.53 -8.34 -4.42
C VAL A 30 -6.49 -6.83 -4.61
N ARG A 31 -7.57 -6.15 -4.21
CA ARG A 31 -7.65 -4.68 -4.26
C ARG A 31 -6.61 -4.02 -3.36
N GLU A 32 -6.40 -4.56 -2.15
CA GLU A 32 -5.42 -4.06 -1.18
C GLU A 32 -3.98 -4.39 -1.51
N LEU A 33 -3.72 -5.52 -2.16
CA LEU A 33 -2.39 -5.79 -2.69
C LEU A 33 -2.07 -4.81 -3.84
N PHE A 34 -3.04 -4.57 -4.72
CA PHE A 34 -2.87 -3.67 -5.87
C PHE A 34 -2.63 -2.21 -5.47
N ALA A 35 -3.52 -1.63 -4.66
CA ALA A 35 -3.12 -1.23 -3.33
C ALA A 35 -1.69 -0.73 -3.06
N ILE A 36 -1.10 -1.50 -2.17
CA ILE A 36 0.27 -1.44 -1.70
C ILE A 36 1.26 -1.39 -2.86
N THR A 37 1.17 -2.27 -3.85
CA THR A 37 2.13 -2.31 -4.97
C THR A 37 2.14 -0.98 -5.74
N SER A 38 0.98 -0.38 -5.99
CA SER A 38 0.89 0.91 -6.68
C SER A 38 1.46 2.06 -5.84
N ALA A 39 1.21 2.05 -4.53
CA ALA A 39 1.75 3.04 -3.60
C ALA A 39 3.27 2.92 -3.46
N VAL A 40 3.79 1.71 -3.26
CA VAL A 40 5.24 1.42 -3.20
C VAL A 40 5.93 1.80 -4.50
N LYS A 41 5.33 1.47 -5.65
CA LYS A 41 5.88 1.87 -6.96
C LYS A 41 5.92 3.39 -7.13
N LYS A 42 4.88 4.11 -6.67
CA LYS A 42 4.79 5.58 -6.69
C LYS A 42 5.86 6.23 -5.82
N TRP A 43 6.11 5.67 -4.64
CA TRP A 43 7.05 6.20 -3.66
C TRP A 43 8.38 5.45 -3.59
N ARG A 44 8.74 4.69 -4.63
CA ARG A 44 10.00 3.94 -4.68
C ARG A 44 11.20 4.84 -4.34
N GLN A 45 11.20 6.08 -4.80
CA GLN A 45 12.24 7.07 -4.50
C GLN A 45 12.33 7.47 -3.01
N TYR A 46 11.23 7.44 -2.27
CA TYR A 46 11.17 7.73 -0.83
C TYR A 46 11.46 6.49 0.04
N LEU A 47 11.13 5.31 -0.47
CA LEU A 47 11.27 4.04 0.26
C LEU A 47 12.62 3.37 0.02
N LEU A 48 13.32 3.70 -1.07
CA LEU A 48 14.64 3.13 -1.34
C LEU A 48 15.62 3.50 -0.21
N GLY A 49 16.31 2.50 0.33
CA GLY A 49 17.33 2.70 1.37
C GLY A 49 16.80 2.93 2.78
N HIS A 50 15.48 2.88 3.00
CA HIS A 50 14.87 3.08 4.31
C HIS A 50 13.96 1.90 4.67
N GLN A 51 13.96 1.49 5.94
CA GLN A 51 12.95 0.57 6.45
C GLN A 51 11.61 1.30 6.57
N PHE A 52 10.55 0.65 6.11
CA PHE A 52 9.20 1.19 6.20
C PHE A 52 8.22 0.10 6.62
N THR A 53 7.14 0.52 7.29
CA THR A 53 6.05 -0.36 7.71
C THR A 53 4.82 -0.05 6.87
N ILE A 54 4.20 -1.08 6.32
CA ILE A 54 2.95 -0.94 5.59
C ILE A 54 1.81 -1.18 6.60
N LEU A 55 0.94 -0.18 6.75
CA LEU A 55 -0.29 -0.28 7.52
C LEU A 55 -1.46 -0.45 6.55
N THR A 56 -2.16 -1.56 6.66
CA THR A 56 -3.35 -1.91 5.87
C THR A 56 -4.48 -2.25 6.82
N ASP A 57 -5.71 -1.96 6.41
CA ASP A 57 -6.94 -2.29 7.13
C ASP A 57 -7.22 -3.80 7.20
N HIS A 58 -6.62 -4.64 6.32
CA HIS A 58 -6.56 -6.08 6.56
C HIS A 58 -5.30 -6.52 7.29
N HIS A 59 -5.53 -7.18 8.43
CA HIS A 59 -4.53 -7.83 9.27
C HIS A 59 -3.83 -9.04 8.60
N ILE A 60 -4.32 -9.52 7.46
CA ILE A 60 -3.86 -10.76 6.80
C ILE A 60 -2.56 -10.56 6.00
N LEU A 61 -2.25 -9.34 5.56
CA LEU A 61 -1.01 -9.04 4.82
C LEU A 61 0.25 -8.99 5.70
N LYS A 62 0.08 -8.93 7.03
CA LYS A 62 1.20 -9.00 7.99
C LYS A 62 1.89 -10.37 7.97
N GLU A 63 1.16 -11.44 7.70
CA GLU A 63 1.68 -12.81 7.73
C GLU A 63 2.45 -13.16 6.44
N LEU A 64 2.02 -12.66 5.27
CA LEU A 64 2.65 -13.02 3.99
C LEU A 64 4.09 -12.46 3.83
N MET A 65 4.39 -11.31 4.45
CA MET A 65 5.73 -10.72 4.45
C MET A 65 6.64 -11.28 5.56
N SER A 66 6.10 -12.13 6.44
CA SER A 66 6.82 -12.81 7.52
C SER A 66 7.03 -14.31 7.23
N GLN A 67 7.06 -14.70 5.95
CA GLN A 67 7.63 -15.99 5.54
C GLN A 67 8.99 -15.72 4.91
N VAL A 68 9.99 -15.70 5.80
CA VAL A 68 11.38 -16.06 5.47
C VAL A 68 11.45 -17.56 5.27
#